data_AF-A0A0L7KMI5-F1
#
_entry.id   AF-A0A0L7KMI5-F1
#
_cell.length_a   1.000
_cell.length_b   1.000
_cell.length_c   1.000
_cell.angle_alpha   90.00
_cell.angle_beta   90.00
_cell.angle_gamma   90.00
#
_symmetry.space_group_name_H-M   'P 1'
#
loop_
_entity.id
_entity.type
_entity.pdbx_description
1 polymer ?
#
loop_
_entity_poly.entity_id
_entity_poly.type
_entity_poly.pdbx_seq_one_letter_code
_entity_poly.pdbx_strand_id
1 'polypeptide(L)'
;MSENNQQIPGLVQKKVFKIIVLGDSGVGKTCLTYRFCENQFLDKSEATIGVDFRERNIKIGNEDIKLQLWDTAGQERFRKSM
;
A
#
# COMPACT_ATOMS: atom_id res chain seq x y z
N MET A 1 33.72 15.78 -31.98
CA MET A 1 33.47 15.99 -30.54
C MET A 1 31.98 15.84 -30.33
N SER A 2 31.53 14.63 -29.99
CA SER A 2 30.14 14.32 -29.67
C SER A 2 30.07 14.05 -28.18
N GLU A 3 29.38 14.91 -27.44
CA GLU A 3 29.19 14.79 -26.00
C GLU A 3 28.39 13.51 -25.70
N ASN A 4 29.06 12.54 -25.07
CA ASN A 4 28.43 11.34 -24.56
C ASN A 4 27.57 11.73 -23.36
N ASN A 5 26.26 11.69 -23.54
CA ASN A 5 25.28 11.88 -22.47
C ASN A 5 25.27 10.62 -21.59
N GLN A 6 26.31 10.44 -20.78
CA GLN A 6 26.39 9.39 -19.78
C GLN A 6 25.42 9.73 -18.64
N GLN A 7 24.25 9.11 -18.69
CA GLN A 7 23.27 9.13 -17.60
C GLN A 7 23.95 8.55 -16.35
N ILE A 8 24.06 9.35 -15.29
CA ILE A 8 24.76 8.97 -14.05
C ILE A 8 24.05 7.75 -13.43
N PRO A 9 24.69 6.57 -13.34
CA PRO A 9 24.06 5.39 -12.74
C PRO A 9 24.06 5.56 -11.22
N GLY A 10 23.01 6.21 -10.68
CA GLY A 10 22.96 6.43 -9.23
C GLY A 10 21.74 7.17 -8.68
N LEU A 11 20.91 7.81 -9.49
CA LEU A 11 19.74 8.54 -9.00
C LEU A 11 18.45 8.17 -9.73
N VAL A 12 18.14 6.87 -9.79
CA VAL A 12 16.76 6.47 -10.14
C VAL A 12 15.88 6.87 -8.96
N GLN A 13 15.12 7.96 -9.11
CA GLN A 13 14.21 8.42 -8.08
C GLN A 13 13.13 7.37 -7.86
N LYS A 14 13.25 6.62 -6.76
CA LYS A 14 12.29 5.57 -6.40
C LYS A 14 10.94 6.21 -6.09
N LYS A 15 9.95 5.96 -6.95
CA LYS A 15 8.59 6.49 -6.75
C LYS A 15 7.93 5.79 -5.57
N VAL A 16 7.34 6.58 -4.67
CA VAL A 16 6.60 6.08 -3.51
C VAL A 16 5.17 6.60 -3.59
N PHE A 17 4.19 5.70 -3.56
CA PHE A 17 2.78 6.05 -3.48
C PHE A 17 2.19 5.58 -2.16
N LYS A 18 1.44 6.45 -1.51
CA LYS A 18 0.71 6.17 -0.26
C LYS A 18 -0.75 5.91 -0.59
N ILE A 19 -1.25 4.75 -0.18
CA ILE A 19 -2.61 4.27 -0.43
C ILE A 19 -3.27 4.10 0.93
N ILE A 20 -4.37 4.81 1.17
CA ILE A 20 -5.19 4.66 2.37
C ILE A 20 -6.42 3.84 2.00
N VAL A 21 -6.69 2.78 2.75
CA VAL A 21 -7.81 1.86 2.48
C VAL A 21 -8.92 2.11 3.49
N LEU A 22 -10.06 2.59 2.99
CA LEU A 22 -11.22 2.98 3.78
C LEU A 22 -12.44 2.08 3.50
N GLY A 23 -13.39 2.07 4.43
CA GLY A 23 -14.63 1.29 4.34
C GLY A 23 -15.06 0.72 5.69
N ASP A 24 -16.29 0.25 5.79
CA ASP A 24 -16.86 -0.29 7.03
C ASP A 24 -16.09 -1.51 7.56
N SER A 25 -16.26 -1.82 8.84
CA SER A 25 -15.69 -3.04 9.41
C SER A 25 -16.26 -4.29 8.72
N GLY A 26 -15.41 -5.29 8.52
CA GLY A 26 -15.79 -6.56 7.91
C GLY A 26 -15.88 -6.58 6.38
N VAL A 27 -15.72 -5.45 5.67
CA VAL A 27 -15.81 -5.41 4.18
C VAL A 27 -14.60 -6.00 3.44
N GLY A 28 -13.57 -6.46 4.17
CA GLY A 28 -12.41 -7.14 3.59
C GLY A 28 -11.19 -6.27 3.27
N LYS A 29 -11.08 -5.05 3.82
CA LYS A 29 -9.92 -4.16 3.63
C LYS A 29 -8.59 -4.82 4.00
N THR A 30 -8.55 -5.43 5.19
CA THR A 30 -7.39 -6.18 5.69
C THR A 30 -7.07 -7.37 4.80
N CYS A 31 -8.08 -8.13 4.37
CA CYS A 31 -7.89 -9.25 3.44
C CYS A 31 -7.31 -8.80 2.11
N LEU A 32 -7.76 -7.65 1.58
CA LEU A 32 -7.27 -7.09 0.33
C LEU A 32 -5.81 -6.66 0.44
N THR A 33 -5.46 -5.89 1.48
CA THR A 33 -4.08 -5.42 1.68
C THR A 33 -3.13 -6.58 1.98
N TYR A 34 -3.56 -7.54 2.79
CA TYR A 34 -2.80 -8.76 3.08
C TYR A 34 -2.59 -9.61 1.83
N ARG A 35 -3.65 -9.84 1.05
CA ARG A 35 -3.53 -10.60 -0.21
C ARG A 35 -2.61 -9.91 -1.20
N PHE A 36 -2.69 -8.58 -1.28
CA PHE A 36 -1.81 -7.82 -2.13
C PHE A 36 -0.35 -7.94 -1.71
N CYS A 37 -0.01 -7.91 -0.42
CA CYS A 37 1.38 -7.96 0.03
C CYS A 37 1.95 -9.38 0.10
N GLU A 38 1.19 -10.33 0.65
CA GLU A 38 1.66 -11.67 1.01
C GLU A 38 1.21 -12.77 0.02
N ASN A 39 0.34 -12.43 -0.94
CA ASN A 39 -0.30 -13.39 -1.85
C ASN A 39 -1.02 -14.56 -1.14
N GLN A 40 -1.50 -14.32 0.08
CA GLN A 40 -2.28 -15.26 0.88
C GLN A 40 -3.56 -14.60 1.38
N PHE A 41 -4.53 -15.39 1.81
CA PHE A 41 -5.67 -14.90 2.57
C PHE A 41 -5.49 -15.27 4.04
N LEU A 42 -5.96 -14.40 4.94
CA LEU A 42 -6.01 -14.71 6.36
C LEU A 42 -7.14 -15.71 6.61
N ASP A 43 -6.85 -16.83 7.26
CA ASP A 43 -7.87 -17.82 7.65
C ASP A 43 -8.92 -17.22 8.60
N LYS A 44 -8.50 -16.24 9.41
CA LYS A 44 -9.37 -15.42 10.26
C LYS A 44 -8.94 -13.96 10.14
N SER A 45 -9.77 -13.14 9.52
CA SER A 45 -9.57 -11.68 9.55
C SER A 45 -10.31 -11.10 10.75
N GLU A 46 -9.56 -10.58 11.72
CA GLU A 46 -10.15 -9.75 12.78
C GLU A 46 -10.28 -8.30 12.30
N ALA A 47 -11.15 -7.52 12.96
CA ALA A 47 -11.28 -6.11 12.64
C ALA A 47 -9.96 -5.38 12.96
N THR A 48 -9.45 -4.60 12.00
CA THR A 48 -8.27 -3.76 12.23
C THR A 48 -8.53 -2.82 13.41
N ILE A 49 -7.65 -2.86 14.40
CA ILE A 49 -7.64 -1.91 15.52
C ILE A 49 -6.70 -0.77 15.14
N GLY A 50 -7.24 0.43 14.96
CA GLY A 50 -6.43 1.58 14.55
C GLY A 50 -6.02 1.52 13.07
N VAL A 51 -4.72 1.48 12.80
CA VAL A 51 -4.14 1.49 11.44
C VAL A 51 -3.04 0.45 11.35
N ASP A 52 -3.07 -0.36 10.29
CA ASP A 52 -2.05 -1.34 9.93
C ASP A 52 -1.30 -0.87 8.68
N PHE A 53 0.03 -1.05 8.67
CA PHE A 53 0.92 -0.56 7.63
C PHE A 53 1.59 -1.72 6.92
N ARG A 54 1.50 -1.74 5.58
CA ARG A 54 2.23 -2.67 4.72
C ARG A 54 2.90 -1.94 3.57
N GLU A 55 4.02 -2.46 3.08
CA GLU A 55 4.61 -1.96 1.84
C GLU A 55 4.91 -3.09 0.85
N ARG A 56 4.85 -2.76 -0.44
CA ARG A 56 5.22 -3.68 -1.52
C ARG A 56 5.96 -2.92 -2.61
N ASN A 57 7.11 -3.43 -3.03
CA ASN A 57 7.77 -2.96 -4.24
C ASN A 57 7.16 -3.71 -5.43
N ILE A 58 6.74 -2.98 -6.46
CA ILE A 58 6.18 -3.52 -7.69
C ILE A 58 6.89 -2.90 -8.89
N LYS A 59 6.89 -3.62 -10.02
CA LYS A 59 7.38 -3.12 -11.30
C LYS A 59 6.19 -2.86 -12.22
N ILE A 60 6.05 -1.61 -12.67
CA ILE A 60 5.03 -1.22 -13.67
C ILE A 60 5.78 -0.67 -14.88
N GLY A 61 5.75 -1.41 -16.00
CA GLY A 61 6.59 -1.10 -17.15
C GLY A 61 8.07 -1.17 -16.80
N ASN A 62 8.77 -0.05 -16.97
CA ASN A 62 10.20 0.07 -16.66
C ASN A 62 10.46 0.79 -15.31
N GLU A 63 9.43 1.02 -14.51
CA GLU A 63 9.55 1.75 -13.24
C GLU A 63 9.40 0.82 -12.03
N ASP A 64 10.35 0.93 -11.09
CA ASP A 64 10.25 0.33 -9.77
C ASP A 64 9.53 1.29 -8.82
N ILE A 65 8.40 0.83 -8.28
CA ILE A 65 7.49 1.63 -7.46
C ILE A 65 7.36 0.99 -6.08
N LYS A 66 7.48 1.79 -5.02
CA LYS A 66 7.10 1.39 -3.66
C LYS A 66 5.67 1.83 -3.37
N LEU A 67 4.79 0.88 -3.10
CA LEU A 67 3.46 1.16 -2.57
C LEU A 67 3.48 1.02 -1.05
N GLN A 68 2.90 2.01 -0.38
CA GLN A 68 2.68 2.03 1.07
C GLN A 68 1.18 1.98 1.32
N LEU A 69 0.70 0.87 1.87
CA LEU A 69 -0.71 0.61 2.16
C LEU A 69 -0.96 0.89 3.64
N TRP A 70 -1.95 1.73 3.90
CA TRP A 70 -2.42 2.11 5.23
C TRP A 70 -3.84 1.57 5.38
N ASP A 71 -3.98 0.36 5.92
CA ASP A 71 -5.26 -0.28 6.22
C ASP A 71 -5.82 0.32 7.50
N THR A 72 -7.01 0.92 7.46
CA THR A 72 -7.60 1.57 8.63
C THR A 72 -8.73 0.72 9.22
N ALA A 73 -8.98 0.87 10.51
CA ALA A 73 -10.18 0.37 11.16
C ALA A 73 -11.46 0.81 10.43
N GLY A 74 -12.49 -0.02 10.50
CA GLY A 74 -13.85 0.41 10.14
C GLY A 74 -14.30 1.54 11.05
N GLN A 75 -14.87 2.60 10.46
CA GLN A 75 -15.24 3.82 11.18
C GLN A 75 -16.66 3.79 11.77
N GLU A 76 -17.37 2.67 11.69
CA GLU A 76 -18.77 2.56 12.13
C GLU A 76 -18.97 2.88 13.61
N ARG A 77 -17.92 2.75 14.43
CA ARG A 77 -17.94 3.08 15.86
C ARG A 77 -17.85 4.58 16.15
N PHE A 78 -17.40 5.39 15.19
CA PHE A 78 -17.29 6.84 15.33
C PHE A 78 -18.49 7.59 14.76
N ARG A 79 -19.39 6.91 14.04
CA ARG A 79 -20.60 7.52 13.45
C ARG A 79 -21.70 7.83 14.48
N LYS A 80 -21.60 7.32 15.72
CA LYS A 80 -22.63 7.52 16.78
C LYS A 80 -22.40 8.76 17.66
N SER A 81 -21.40 9.59 17.36
CA SER A 81 -21.01 10.72 18.21
C SER A 81 -21.04 12.08 17.49
N MET A 82 -21.78 12.20 16.38
CA MET A 82 -22.09 13.48 15.71
C MET A 82 -23.59 13.67 15.63
#